data_AF-A0A501WRC5-F1
#
_entry.id   AF-A0A501WRC5-F1
#
_cell.length_a   1.000
_cell.length_b   1.000
_cell.length_c   1.000
_cell.angle_alpha   90.00
_cell.angle_beta   90.00
_cell.angle_gamma   90.00
#
_symmetry.space_group_name_H-M   'P 1'
#
loop_
_entity.id
_entity.type
_entity.pdbx_description
1 polymer ?
#
loop_
_entity_poly.entity_id
_entity_poly.type
_entity_poly.pdbx_seq_one_letter_code
_entity_poly.pdbx_strand_id
1 'polypeptide(L)'
;MNTVFAQAFYLMPTPAFVVDIQSGAITAMNERFELLFRNLGEQPVQQWQQLLNSEDCGELLNIHSAARAKTLEQLSLALHIGTQAVASEVSVRALDKQHLLAYITSTEHMDLSIAENTLLKFALTESSAGLWLWDIRENRISCSPSIATLLGCGIENTPHNSKQWHAMIHKDDVEKFVRTVNEHVEHRQTYYEAEYRIRRANDEYIWVRERGRTFSHDTDGAITKVIGFVENISHQKALEEHLRSQATFDELTGLLNRGAAITHFAKQIGLAKRQYTPLTMAKIDLDARGLLAEMPLERRNNAIHSSARYFYKKIREADILARVAQDKLLLLLPNTSLKDAQKLLEKALKPSEEEQKVLAYGDAHQANFCVGLATFPEDGETVDELAQSANAAVEQGRANGIGISIFH
;
A
#
# COMPACT_ATOMS: atom_id res chain seq x y z
N MET A 1 -12.84 -38.01 -40.54
CA MET A 1 -13.33 -38.06 -39.14
C MET A 1 -14.82 -37.75 -39.11
N ASN A 2 -15.60 -38.45 -38.28
CA ASN A 2 -17.00 -38.09 -38.01
C ASN A 2 -17.04 -36.71 -37.32
N THR A 3 -17.93 -35.80 -37.71
CA THR A 3 -18.00 -34.40 -37.26
C THR A 3 -18.11 -34.28 -35.74
N VAL A 4 -18.80 -35.22 -35.08
CA VAL A 4 -18.94 -35.28 -33.62
C VAL A 4 -17.62 -35.61 -32.92
N PHE A 5 -16.81 -36.51 -33.49
CA PHE A 5 -15.51 -36.86 -32.92
C PHE A 5 -14.53 -35.69 -33.02
N ALA A 6 -14.52 -34.98 -34.16
CA ALA A 6 -13.66 -33.81 -34.34
C ALA A 6 -13.99 -32.73 -33.31
N GLN A 7 -15.28 -32.43 -33.09
CA GLN A 7 -15.70 -31.48 -32.06
C GLN A 7 -15.31 -31.93 -30.65
N ALA A 8 -15.53 -33.20 -30.30
CA ALA A 8 -15.15 -33.74 -29.00
C ALA A 8 -13.63 -33.68 -28.77
N PHE A 9 -12.83 -34.01 -29.79
CA PHE A 9 -11.37 -33.98 -29.75
C PHE A 9 -10.81 -32.56 -29.53
N TYR A 10 -11.36 -31.55 -30.22
CA TYR A 10 -10.97 -30.16 -30.01
C TYR A 10 -11.33 -29.64 -28.61
N LEU A 11 -12.42 -30.15 -28.02
CA LEU A 11 -12.87 -29.76 -26.68
C LEU A 11 -12.26 -30.62 -25.55
N MET A 12 -11.39 -31.59 -25.87
CA MET A 12 -10.77 -32.41 -24.84
C MET A 12 -9.93 -31.54 -23.88
N PRO A 13 -10.08 -31.73 -22.55
CA PRO A 13 -9.34 -30.93 -21.56
C PRO A 13 -7.88 -31.33 -21.46
N THR A 14 -7.51 -32.52 -21.92
CA THR A 14 -6.14 -33.05 -21.91
C THR A 14 -5.43 -32.79 -23.24
N PRO A 15 -4.12 -32.48 -23.24
CA PRO A 15 -3.31 -32.45 -24.46
C PRO A 15 -3.42 -33.78 -25.22
N ALA A 16 -3.80 -33.72 -26.49
CA ALA A 16 -3.98 -34.91 -27.31
C ALA A 16 -3.63 -34.67 -28.79
N PHE A 17 -3.16 -35.73 -29.43
CA PHE A 17 -2.82 -35.74 -30.86
C PHE A 17 -3.11 -37.10 -31.49
N VAL A 18 -3.29 -37.11 -32.80
CA VAL A 18 -3.58 -38.30 -33.61
C VAL A 18 -2.40 -38.61 -34.51
N VAL A 19 -1.96 -39.86 -34.49
CA VAL A 19 -0.81 -40.35 -35.26
C VAL A 19 -1.26 -41.35 -36.30
N ASP A 20 -0.75 -41.22 -37.53
CA ASP A 20 -0.83 -42.26 -38.54
C ASP A 20 0.19 -43.37 -38.26
N ILE A 21 -0.29 -44.61 -38.12
CA ILE A 21 0.50 -45.77 -37.70
C ILE A 21 1.56 -46.13 -38.73
N GLN A 22 1.32 -45.92 -40.03
CA GLN A 22 2.27 -46.36 -41.06
C GLN A 22 3.43 -45.38 -41.26
N SER A 23 3.12 -44.08 -41.21
CA SER A 23 4.07 -43.01 -41.48
C SER A 23 4.67 -42.40 -40.22
N GLY A 24 4.02 -42.53 -39.05
CA GLY A 24 4.37 -41.82 -37.83
C GLY A 24 3.98 -40.33 -37.84
N ALA A 25 3.29 -39.87 -38.88
CA ALA A 25 2.91 -38.48 -39.00
C ALA A 25 1.82 -38.12 -37.98
N ILE A 26 1.95 -36.95 -37.34
CA ILE A 26 0.88 -36.36 -36.54
C ILE A 26 -0.15 -35.76 -37.52
N THR A 27 -1.33 -36.37 -37.58
CA THR A 27 -2.40 -36.01 -38.52
C THR A 27 -3.40 -35.01 -37.94
N ALA A 28 -3.49 -34.91 -36.62
CA ALA A 28 -4.29 -33.90 -35.92
C ALA A 28 -3.75 -33.65 -34.51
N MET A 29 -3.95 -32.44 -34.00
CA MET A 29 -3.62 -32.04 -32.63
C MET A 29 -4.74 -31.16 -32.07
N ASN A 30 -4.98 -31.23 -30.76
CA ASN A 30 -5.91 -30.33 -30.09
C ASN A 30 -5.20 -29.09 -29.53
N GLU A 31 -5.98 -28.07 -29.18
CA GLU A 31 -5.46 -26.78 -28.71
C GLU A 31 -4.56 -26.94 -27.47
N ARG A 32 -4.90 -27.88 -26.58
CA ARG A 32 -4.13 -28.18 -25.37
C ARG A 32 -2.73 -28.72 -25.69
N PHE A 33 -2.59 -29.54 -26.73
CA PHE A 33 -1.30 -30.02 -27.19
C PHE A 33 -0.47 -28.93 -27.85
N GLU A 34 -1.09 -28.08 -28.68
CA GLU A 34 -0.41 -26.94 -29.31
C GLU A 34 0.13 -25.93 -28.29
N LEU A 35 -0.60 -25.71 -27.19
CA LEU A 35 -0.19 -24.80 -26.12
C LEU A 35 1.13 -25.22 -25.45
N LEU A 36 1.45 -26.53 -25.40
CA LEU A 36 2.72 -27.00 -24.84
C LEU A 36 3.93 -26.44 -25.59
N PHE A 37 3.85 -26.39 -26.92
CA PHE A 37 4.92 -25.82 -27.77
C PHE A 37 4.96 -24.30 -27.68
N ARG A 38 3.79 -23.64 -27.73
CA ARG A 38 3.71 -22.16 -27.67
C ARG A 38 4.23 -21.60 -26.36
N ASN A 39 3.96 -22.26 -25.23
CA ASN A 39 4.46 -21.82 -23.92
C ASN A 39 5.99 -21.85 -23.84
N LEU A 40 6.65 -22.69 -24.64
CA LEU A 40 8.10 -22.83 -24.72
C LEU A 40 8.72 -22.09 -25.92
N GLY A 41 7.92 -21.37 -26.70
CA GLY A 41 8.39 -20.65 -27.89
C GLY A 41 8.73 -21.54 -29.09
N GLU A 42 8.28 -22.79 -29.08
CA GLU A 42 8.57 -23.81 -30.10
C GLU A 42 7.39 -24.02 -31.05
N GLN A 43 7.67 -24.66 -32.20
CA GLN A 43 6.63 -25.07 -33.15
C GLN A 43 6.27 -26.56 -32.97
N PRO A 44 4.99 -26.95 -33.15
CA PRO A 44 4.60 -28.34 -33.11
C PRO A 44 5.35 -29.19 -34.16
N VAL A 45 5.83 -30.35 -33.73
CA VAL A 45 6.49 -31.31 -34.61
C VAL A 45 5.49 -32.01 -35.53
N GLN A 46 5.96 -32.48 -36.68
CA GLN A 46 5.14 -33.18 -37.69
C GLN A 46 5.22 -34.70 -37.55
N GLN A 47 6.28 -35.20 -36.91
CA GLN A 47 6.55 -36.62 -36.72
C GLN A 47 6.63 -36.88 -35.22
N TRP A 48 5.83 -37.83 -34.73
CA TRP A 48 5.73 -38.02 -33.29
C TRP A 48 7.01 -38.59 -32.67
N GLN A 49 7.84 -39.27 -33.46
CA GLN A 49 9.16 -39.74 -33.03
C GLN A 49 10.10 -38.59 -32.66
N GLN A 50 9.86 -37.38 -33.16
CA GLN A 50 10.62 -36.19 -32.77
C GLN A 50 10.34 -35.75 -31.33
N LEU A 51 9.28 -36.28 -30.70
CA LEU A 51 8.97 -36.07 -29.29
C LEU A 51 9.71 -37.05 -28.38
N LEU A 52 10.46 -38.02 -28.93
CA LEU A 52 11.10 -39.09 -28.18
C LEU A 52 12.62 -39.05 -28.36
N ASN A 53 13.35 -39.53 -27.36
CA ASN A 53 14.79 -39.78 -27.49
C ASN A 53 15.07 -41.16 -28.10
N SER A 54 16.31 -41.36 -28.55
CA SER A 54 16.76 -42.61 -29.17
C SER A 54 16.70 -43.84 -28.24
N GLU A 55 16.70 -43.64 -26.92
CA GLU A 55 16.60 -44.71 -25.92
C GLU A 55 15.14 -45.17 -25.70
N ASP A 56 14.17 -44.26 -25.86
CA ASP A 56 12.73 -44.54 -25.74
C ASP A 56 12.14 -45.22 -26.99
N CYS A 57 12.94 -45.30 -28.07
CA CYS A 57 12.54 -45.94 -29.32
C CYS A 57 12.33 -47.46 -29.20
N GLY A 58 12.84 -48.11 -28.15
CA GLY A 58 12.59 -49.53 -27.88
C GLY A 58 11.13 -49.83 -27.51
N GLU A 59 10.46 -48.88 -26.84
CA GLU A 59 9.04 -49.00 -26.48
C GLU A 59 8.11 -48.80 -27.69
N LEU A 60 8.60 -48.21 -28.78
CA LEU A 60 7.88 -48.02 -30.05
C LEU A 60 7.46 -49.33 -30.72
N LEU A 61 8.31 -50.37 -30.63
CA LEU A 61 7.99 -51.68 -31.20
C LEU A 61 6.77 -52.30 -30.48
N ASN A 62 6.60 -51.98 -29.19
CA ASN A 62 5.47 -52.47 -28.39
C ASN A 62 4.17 -51.74 -28.78
N ILE A 63 4.20 -50.42 -29.03
CA ILE A 63 3.01 -49.64 -29.44
C ILE A 63 2.44 -50.13 -30.79
N HIS A 64 3.29 -50.43 -31.78
CA HIS A 64 2.83 -51.01 -33.05
C HIS A 64 2.16 -52.37 -32.86
N SER A 65 2.63 -53.16 -31.90
CA SER A 65 2.08 -54.48 -31.58
C SER A 65 0.78 -54.40 -30.77
N ALA A 66 0.69 -53.47 -29.82
CA ALA A 66 -0.44 -53.27 -28.91
C ALA A 66 -1.61 -52.52 -29.57
N ALA A 67 -1.32 -51.57 -30.46
CA ALA A 67 -2.32 -50.90 -31.29
C ALA A 67 -3.15 -51.90 -32.12
N ARG A 68 -2.53 -53.00 -32.58
CA ARG A 68 -3.24 -54.11 -33.26
C ARG A 68 -4.10 -54.94 -32.29
N ALA A 69 -3.73 -55.01 -31.01
CA ALA A 69 -4.44 -55.77 -29.99
C ALA A 69 -5.61 -55.01 -29.32
N LYS A 70 -5.81 -53.71 -29.62
CA LYS A 70 -6.84 -52.83 -29.03
C LYS A 70 -6.77 -52.70 -27.50
N THR A 71 -5.62 -52.97 -26.90
CA THR A 71 -5.37 -52.71 -25.48
C THR A 71 -5.03 -51.24 -25.26
N LEU A 72 -5.52 -50.67 -24.15
CA LEU A 72 -5.10 -49.35 -23.70
C LEU A 72 -3.74 -49.52 -23.03
N GLU A 73 -2.70 -48.91 -23.59
CA GLU A 73 -1.37 -48.89 -22.99
C GLU A 73 -1.06 -47.49 -22.47
N GLN A 74 -0.63 -47.45 -21.22
CA GLN A 74 -0.15 -46.26 -20.53
C GLN A 74 1.36 -46.38 -20.42
N LEU A 75 2.07 -45.37 -20.91
CA LEU A 75 3.52 -45.33 -20.97
C LEU A 75 4.00 -44.09 -20.22
N SER A 76 5.04 -44.27 -19.41
CA SER A 76 5.69 -43.20 -18.68
C SER A 76 6.98 -42.84 -19.43
N LEU A 77 6.96 -41.75 -20.19
CA LEU A 77 8.07 -41.35 -21.07
C LEU A 77 8.32 -39.84 -21.02
N ALA A 78 9.53 -39.42 -21.37
CA ALA A 78 9.86 -37.99 -21.45
C ALA A 78 9.56 -37.45 -22.86
N LEU A 79 8.59 -36.55 -22.98
CA LEU A 79 8.29 -35.87 -24.23
C LEU A 79 9.26 -34.70 -24.45
N HIS A 80 9.95 -34.70 -25.58
CA HIS A 80 10.89 -33.67 -25.96
C HIS A 80 10.18 -32.57 -26.75
N ILE A 81 10.19 -31.37 -26.18
CA ILE A 81 9.62 -30.16 -26.78
C ILE A 81 10.77 -29.16 -26.93
N GLY A 82 11.31 -29.05 -28.15
CA GLY A 82 12.53 -28.29 -28.42
C GLY A 82 13.73 -28.88 -27.68
N THR A 83 14.41 -28.07 -26.85
CA THR A 83 15.54 -28.52 -26.02
C THR A 83 15.13 -29.03 -24.63
N GLN A 84 13.83 -29.03 -24.30
CA GLN A 84 13.34 -29.42 -22.98
C GLN A 84 12.71 -30.82 -23.01
N ALA A 85 13.05 -31.63 -22.01
CA ALA A 85 12.44 -32.93 -21.77
C ALA A 85 11.36 -32.78 -20.68
N VAL A 86 10.12 -33.12 -21.01
CA VAL A 86 8.97 -33.06 -20.11
C VAL A 86 8.56 -34.47 -19.72
N ALA A 87 8.82 -34.85 -18.46
CA ALA A 87 8.33 -36.11 -17.91
C ALA A 87 6.80 -36.16 -18.02
N SER A 88 6.29 -37.14 -18.76
CA SER A 88 4.89 -37.21 -19.14
C SER A 88 4.36 -38.64 -19.04
N GLU A 89 3.12 -38.79 -18.60
CA GLU A 89 2.39 -40.03 -18.82
C GLU A 89 1.56 -39.91 -20.10
N VAL A 90 1.86 -40.75 -21.08
CA VAL A 90 1.17 -40.79 -22.36
C VAL A 90 0.35 -42.06 -22.43
N SER A 91 -0.96 -41.89 -22.60
CA SER A 91 -1.89 -42.98 -22.86
C SER A 91 -2.21 -43.04 -24.34
N VAL A 92 -2.11 -44.23 -24.95
CA VAL A 92 -2.36 -44.43 -26.38
C VAL A 92 -3.55 -45.37 -26.57
N ARG A 93 -4.42 -45.03 -27.52
CA ARG A 93 -5.59 -45.83 -27.89
C ARG A 93 -5.77 -45.87 -29.40
N ALA A 94 -5.97 -47.07 -29.96
CA ALA A 94 -6.29 -47.24 -31.37
C ALA A 94 -7.68 -46.66 -31.70
N LEU A 95 -7.75 -45.74 -32.66
CA LEU A 95 -9.01 -45.21 -33.20
C LEU A 95 -9.54 -46.15 -34.29
N ASP A 96 -8.65 -46.58 -35.18
CA ASP A 96 -8.92 -47.54 -36.25
C ASP A 96 -7.64 -48.33 -36.60
N LYS A 97 -7.58 -48.97 -37.78
CA LYS A 97 -6.44 -49.78 -38.21
C LYS A 97 -5.22 -48.95 -38.66
N GLN A 98 -5.39 -47.64 -38.85
CA GLN A 98 -4.40 -46.72 -39.40
C GLN A 98 -4.07 -45.56 -38.45
N HIS A 99 -4.91 -45.28 -37.44
CA HIS A 99 -4.73 -44.12 -36.56
C HIS A 99 -4.72 -44.48 -35.06
N LEU A 100 -3.85 -43.80 -34.31
CA LEU A 100 -3.76 -43.82 -32.85
C LEU A 100 -4.11 -42.45 -32.28
N LEU A 101 -4.87 -42.43 -31.19
CA LEU A 101 -5.04 -41.27 -30.32
C LEU A 101 -4.04 -41.38 -29.17
N ALA A 102 -3.16 -40.40 -29.03
CA ALA A 102 -2.32 -40.23 -27.87
C ALA A 102 -2.84 -39.04 -27.04
N TYR A 103 -2.95 -39.21 -25.73
CA TYR A 103 -3.29 -38.12 -24.82
C TYR A 103 -2.40 -38.17 -23.58
N ILE A 104 -2.06 -36.99 -23.08
CA ILE A 104 -1.14 -36.82 -21.96
C ILE A 104 -1.97 -36.69 -20.67
N THR A 105 -1.71 -37.57 -19.70
CA THR A 105 -2.50 -37.69 -18.46
C THR A 105 -1.87 -37.02 -17.24
N SER A 106 -0.56 -36.78 -17.25
CA SER A 106 0.14 -36.04 -16.20
C SER A 106 1.31 -35.25 -16.79
N THR A 107 1.34 -33.95 -16.46
CA THR A 107 2.49 -33.05 -16.67
C THR A 107 2.53 -32.13 -15.46
N GLU A 108 3.42 -32.40 -14.50
CA GLU A 108 3.59 -31.58 -13.29
C GLU A 108 3.77 -30.08 -13.63
N HIS A 109 4.33 -29.77 -14.81
CA HIS A 109 4.50 -28.40 -15.31
C HIS A 109 3.22 -27.70 -15.81
N MET A 110 2.21 -28.44 -16.29
CA MET A 110 0.95 -27.84 -16.75
C MET A 110 0.05 -27.51 -15.56
N ASP A 111 0.02 -28.40 -14.56
CA ASP A 111 -0.66 -28.15 -13.30
C ASP A 111 -0.03 -26.97 -12.58
N LEU A 112 1.31 -26.86 -12.60
CA LEU A 112 2.00 -25.70 -12.03
C LEU A 112 1.66 -24.40 -12.78
N SER A 113 1.72 -24.36 -14.11
CA SER A 113 1.39 -23.14 -14.87
C SER A 113 -0.09 -22.74 -14.74
N ILE A 114 -1.00 -23.70 -14.68
CA ILE A 114 -2.42 -23.46 -14.44
C ILE A 114 -2.64 -22.97 -13.00
N ALA A 115 -1.98 -23.59 -12.02
CA ALA A 115 -2.03 -23.16 -10.63
C ALA A 115 -1.43 -21.76 -10.45
N GLU A 116 -0.31 -21.45 -11.10
CA GLU A 116 0.30 -20.11 -11.13
C GLU A 116 -0.64 -19.08 -11.74
N ASN A 117 -1.24 -19.36 -12.91
CA ASN A 117 -2.20 -18.45 -13.52
C ASN A 117 -3.47 -18.28 -12.68
N THR A 118 -3.91 -19.33 -12.00
CA THR A 118 -5.08 -19.29 -11.10
C THR A 118 -4.77 -18.49 -9.85
N LEU A 119 -3.60 -18.71 -9.24
CA LEU A 119 -3.12 -17.97 -8.08
C LEU A 119 -2.86 -16.51 -8.42
N LEU A 120 -2.31 -16.20 -9.60
CA LEU A 120 -2.15 -14.84 -10.10
C LEU A 120 -3.50 -14.15 -10.28
N LYS A 121 -4.48 -14.82 -10.89
CA LYS A 121 -5.85 -14.28 -11.01
C LYS A 121 -6.48 -14.03 -9.63
N PHE A 122 -6.33 -14.99 -8.71
CA PHE A 122 -6.84 -14.88 -7.34
C PHE A 122 -6.20 -13.69 -6.60
N ALA A 123 -4.86 -13.59 -6.62
CA ALA A 123 -4.12 -12.49 -6.02
C ALA A 123 -4.53 -11.14 -6.59
N LEU A 124 -4.77 -11.04 -7.90
CA LEU A 124 -5.24 -9.81 -8.55
C LEU A 124 -6.68 -9.45 -8.16
N THR A 125 -7.57 -10.43 -8.02
CA THR A 125 -8.95 -10.19 -7.57
C THR A 125 -9.03 -9.80 -6.10
N GLU A 126 -8.28 -10.46 -5.22
CA GLU A 126 -8.30 -10.17 -3.78
C GLU A 126 -7.56 -8.87 -3.43
N SER A 127 -6.48 -8.53 -4.14
CA SER A 127 -5.79 -7.23 -3.97
C SER A 127 -6.59 -6.04 -4.54
N SER A 128 -7.78 -6.27 -5.10
CA SER A 128 -8.55 -5.25 -5.82
C SER A 128 -7.72 -4.53 -6.90
N ALA A 129 -6.75 -5.23 -7.49
CA ALA A 129 -5.84 -4.66 -8.48
C ALA A 129 -6.46 -4.75 -9.88
N GLY A 130 -6.53 -3.61 -10.56
CA GLY A 130 -6.94 -3.50 -11.95
C GLY A 130 -5.75 -3.63 -12.90
N LEU A 131 -5.86 -4.39 -13.99
CA LEU A 131 -4.80 -4.50 -14.99
C LEU A 131 -5.08 -3.59 -16.18
N TRP A 132 -4.02 -2.99 -16.73
CA TRP A 132 -4.10 -2.23 -17.98
C TRP A 132 -2.94 -2.56 -18.91
N LEU A 133 -3.19 -2.40 -20.20
CA LEU A 133 -2.18 -2.46 -21.27
C LEU A 133 -2.29 -1.18 -22.09
N TRP A 134 -1.20 -0.45 -22.21
CA TRP A 134 -1.11 0.74 -23.04
C TRP A 134 -0.27 0.46 -24.29
N ASP A 135 -0.90 0.56 -25.46
CA ASP A 135 -0.25 0.63 -26.74
C ASP A 135 0.10 2.10 -27.04
N ILE A 136 1.40 2.42 -27.02
CA ILE A 136 1.87 3.80 -27.16
C ILE A 136 1.64 4.31 -28.58
N ARG A 137 1.77 3.44 -29.59
CA ARG A 137 1.66 3.83 -31.01
C ARG A 137 0.23 4.18 -31.39
N GLU A 138 -0.71 3.36 -30.94
CA GLU A 138 -2.14 3.59 -31.17
C GLU A 138 -2.78 4.48 -30.11
N ASN A 139 -2.02 4.83 -29.06
CA ASN A 139 -2.50 5.46 -27.84
C ASN A 139 -3.75 4.76 -27.26
N ARG A 140 -3.79 3.44 -27.34
CA ARG A 140 -4.92 2.61 -26.88
C ARG A 140 -4.61 2.03 -25.51
N ILE A 141 -5.49 2.26 -24.55
CA ILE A 141 -5.47 1.62 -23.24
C ILE A 141 -6.54 0.56 -23.21
N SER A 142 -6.15 -0.67 -22.88
CA SER A 142 -7.06 -1.78 -22.63
C SER A 142 -7.11 -2.07 -21.14
N CYS A 143 -8.29 -2.03 -20.55
CA CYS A 143 -8.51 -2.26 -19.12
C CYS A 143 -9.09 -3.65 -18.86
N SER A 144 -8.73 -4.26 -17.73
CA SER A 144 -9.39 -5.47 -17.24
C SER A 144 -10.74 -5.16 -16.56
N PRO A 145 -11.63 -6.15 -16.39
CA PRO A 145 -12.86 -5.99 -15.61
C PRO A 145 -12.62 -5.46 -14.19
N SER A 146 -11.50 -5.79 -13.57
CA SER A 146 -11.14 -5.30 -12.23
C SER A 146 -10.94 -3.78 -12.18
N ILE A 147 -10.44 -3.14 -13.25
CA ILE A 147 -10.40 -1.67 -13.34
C ILE A 147 -11.80 -1.09 -13.30
N ALA A 148 -12.75 -1.69 -14.03
CA ALA A 148 -14.14 -1.24 -14.04
C ALA A 148 -14.74 -1.29 -12.63
N THR A 149 -14.53 -2.39 -11.90
CA THR A 149 -14.91 -2.53 -10.49
C THR A 149 -14.27 -1.46 -9.59
N LEU A 150 -12.95 -1.24 -9.73
CA LEU A 150 -12.21 -0.23 -8.97
C LEU A 150 -12.78 1.18 -9.22
N LEU A 151 -13.08 1.52 -10.47
CA LEU A 151 -13.66 2.80 -10.87
C LEU A 151 -15.17 2.90 -10.55
N GLY A 152 -15.84 1.78 -10.26
CA GLY A 152 -17.27 1.73 -10.05
C GLY A 152 -18.10 1.97 -11.32
N CYS A 153 -17.55 1.64 -12.49
CA CYS A 153 -18.21 1.81 -13.79
C CYS A 153 -18.28 0.47 -14.54
N GLY A 154 -19.02 0.43 -15.65
CA GLY A 154 -18.95 -0.71 -16.58
C GLY A 154 -17.67 -0.72 -17.40
N ILE A 155 -17.29 -1.87 -17.95
CA ILE A 155 -16.03 -2.07 -18.69
C ILE A 155 -15.94 -1.18 -19.93
N GLU A 156 -17.08 -0.94 -20.59
CA GLU A 156 -17.22 -0.05 -21.74
C GLU A 156 -16.93 1.42 -21.42
N ASN A 157 -17.09 1.80 -20.14
CA ASN A 157 -16.86 3.14 -19.63
C ASN A 157 -15.45 3.33 -19.03
N THR A 158 -14.60 2.31 -19.09
CA THR A 158 -13.19 2.44 -18.71
C THR A 158 -12.43 3.30 -19.73
N PRO A 159 -11.34 3.95 -19.33
CA PRO A 159 -10.52 4.76 -20.24
C PRO A 159 -9.88 3.93 -21.35
N HIS A 160 -10.03 4.40 -22.60
CA HIS A 160 -9.53 3.77 -23.81
C HIS A 160 -8.24 4.39 -24.35
N ASN A 161 -7.78 5.49 -23.77
CA ASN A 161 -6.57 6.20 -24.16
C ASN A 161 -6.00 7.05 -23.01
N SER A 162 -4.77 7.52 -23.16
CA SER A 162 -4.07 8.31 -22.14
C SER A 162 -4.83 9.59 -21.74
N LYS A 163 -5.46 10.28 -22.69
CA LYS A 163 -6.21 11.51 -22.40
C LYS A 163 -7.40 11.24 -21.47
N GLN A 164 -8.16 10.17 -21.73
CA GLN A 164 -9.27 9.77 -20.87
C GLN A 164 -8.77 9.37 -19.48
N TRP A 165 -7.66 8.63 -19.42
CA TRP A 165 -7.02 8.25 -18.16
C TRP A 165 -6.62 9.49 -17.34
N HIS A 166 -5.87 10.42 -17.94
CA HIS A 166 -5.44 11.67 -17.29
C HIS A 166 -6.60 12.53 -16.80
N ALA A 167 -7.74 12.54 -17.51
CA ALA A 167 -8.93 13.29 -17.12
C ALA A 167 -9.60 12.76 -15.83
N MET A 168 -9.25 11.56 -15.40
CA MET A 168 -9.73 10.97 -14.15
C MET A 168 -8.81 11.28 -12.98
N ILE A 169 -7.56 11.69 -13.22
CA ILE A 169 -6.58 11.99 -12.18
C ILE A 169 -6.92 13.34 -11.54
N HIS A 170 -6.73 13.44 -10.23
CA HIS A 170 -6.92 14.70 -9.50
C HIS A 170 -5.96 15.77 -10.02
N LYS A 171 -6.46 17.00 -10.20
CA LYS A 171 -5.73 18.12 -10.83
C LYS A 171 -4.32 18.37 -10.26
N ASP A 172 -4.14 18.21 -8.95
CA ASP A 172 -2.85 18.43 -8.28
C ASP A 172 -1.82 17.31 -8.56
N ASP A 173 -2.28 16.13 -9.00
CA ASP A 173 -1.46 14.93 -9.16
C ASP A 173 -1.10 14.69 -10.63
N VAL A 174 -1.87 15.24 -11.59
CA VAL A 174 -1.71 15.03 -13.05
C VAL A 174 -0.29 15.34 -13.51
N GLU A 175 0.25 16.49 -13.13
CA GLU A 175 1.57 16.93 -13.61
C GLU A 175 2.69 15.97 -13.17
N LYS A 176 2.65 15.54 -11.90
CA LYS A 176 3.61 14.57 -11.36
C LYS A 176 3.47 13.22 -12.06
N PHE A 177 2.25 12.73 -12.24
CA PHE A 177 1.98 11.45 -12.91
C PHE A 177 2.50 11.45 -14.35
N VAL A 178 2.13 12.47 -15.13
CA VAL A 178 2.55 12.61 -16.55
C VAL A 178 4.07 12.65 -16.66
N ARG A 179 4.75 13.38 -15.78
CA ARG A 179 6.22 13.41 -15.74
C ARG A 179 6.81 12.03 -15.51
N THR A 180 6.32 11.29 -14.50
CA THR A 180 6.83 9.94 -14.18
C THR A 180 6.63 8.96 -15.35
N VAL A 181 5.47 8.98 -16.01
CA VAL A 181 5.20 8.10 -17.16
C VAL A 181 6.06 8.49 -18.38
N ASN A 182 6.23 9.79 -18.63
CA ASN A 182 7.07 10.26 -19.74
C ASN A 182 8.55 9.89 -19.52
N GLU A 183 9.08 10.10 -18.31
CA GLU A 183 10.46 9.70 -17.94
C GLU A 183 10.67 8.19 -18.17
N HIS A 184 9.69 7.35 -17.84
CA HIS A 184 9.75 5.92 -18.09
C HIS A 184 9.90 5.59 -19.58
N VAL A 185 9.08 6.23 -20.42
CA VAL A 185 9.07 6.01 -21.88
C VAL A 185 10.32 6.57 -22.53
N GLU A 186 10.67 7.82 -22.22
CA GLU A 186 11.80 8.55 -22.82
C GLU A 186 13.15 7.94 -22.44
N HIS A 187 13.31 7.53 -21.18
CA HIS A 187 14.55 6.94 -20.69
C HIS A 187 14.59 5.41 -20.79
N ARG A 188 13.59 4.79 -21.43
CA ARG A 188 13.52 3.34 -21.69
C ARG A 188 13.68 2.53 -20.40
N GLN A 189 13.03 2.97 -19.33
CA GLN A 189 13.10 2.31 -18.03
C GLN A 189 12.37 0.96 -18.09
N THR A 190 12.75 0.03 -17.23
CA THR A 190 12.11 -1.29 -17.16
C THR A 190 10.78 -1.27 -16.41
N TYR A 191 10.66 -0.40 -15.41
CA TYR A 191 9.45 -0.22 -14.59
C TYR A 191 9.30 1.24 -14.15
N TYR A 192 8.09 1.61 -13.72
CA TYR A 192 7.83 2.82 -12.95
C TYR A 192 6.76 2.55 -11.88
N GLU A 193 6.70 3.46 -10.91
CA GLU A 193 5.65 3.47 -9.88
C GLU A 193 5.13 4.90 -9.71
N ALA A 194 3.82 5.04 -9.56
CA ALA A 194 3.17 6.32 -9.27
C ALA A 194 2.05 6.13 -8.25
N GLU A 195 1.95 7.05 -7.28
CA GLU A 195 0.80 7.17 -6.39
C GLU A 195 0.05 8.46 -6.70
N TYR A 196 -1.25 8.36 -6.93
CA TYR A 196 -2.10 9.50 -7.30
C TYR A 196 -3.56 9.24 -6.94
N ARG A 197 -4.37 10.30 -6.96
CA ARG A 197 -5.82 10.20 -6.77
C ARG A 197 -6.53 10.05 -8.11
N ILE A 198 -7.39 9.05 -8.22
CA ILE A 198 -8.24 8.81 -9.39
C ILE A 198 -9.72 8.95 -9.03
N ARG A 199 -10.49 9.57 -9.92
CA ARG A 199 -11.93 9.81 -9.76
C ARG A 199 -12.73 8.58 -10.16
N ARG A 200 -13.64 8.15 -9.30
CA ARG A 200 -14.61 7.09 -9.55
C ARG A 200 -15.88 7.63 -10.21
N ALA A 201 -16.76 6.74 -10.67
CA ALA A 201 -18.03 7.10 -11.30
C ALA A 201 -19.00 7.89 -10.39
N ASN A 202 -18.84 7.79 -9.07
CA ASN A 202 -19.59 8.56 -8.07
C ASN A 202 -18.96 9.93 -7.75
N ASP A 203 -18.00 10.40 -8.56
CA ASP A 203 -17.18 11.62 -8.36
C ASP A 203 -16.29 11.64 -7.11
N GLU A 204 -16.18 10.53 -6.39
CA GLU A 204 -15.24 10.38 -5.28
C GLU A 204 -13.82 10.12 -5.79
N TYR A 205 -12.83 10.67 -5.11
CA TYR A 205 -11.42 10.36 -5.37
C TYR A 205 -10.94 9.26 -4.44
N ILE A 206 -10.30 8.24 -5.01
CA ILE A 206 -9.58 7.21 -4.27
C ILE A 206 -8.08 7.33 -4.54
N TRP A 207 -7.27 7.01 -3.54
CA TRP A 207 -5.83 6.86 -3.73
C TRP A 207 -5.52 5.54 -4.39
N VAL A 208 -4.72 5.59 -5.45
CA VAL A 208 -4.23 4.41 -6.13
C VAL A 208 -2.71 4.41 -6.24
N ARG A 209 -2.14 3.21 -6.27
CA ARG A 209 -0.76 2.95 -6.64
C ARG A 209 -0.75 2.24 -7.97
N GLU A 210 -0.09 2.82 -8.96
CA GLU A 210 0.10 2.24 -10.27
C GLU A 210 1.55 1.77 -10.42
N ARG A 211 1.72 0.55 -10.92
CA ARG A 211 3.01 0.01 -11.33
C ARG A 211 2.92 -0.43 -12.78
N GLY A 212 3.70 0.22 -13.63
CA GLY A 212 3.84 -0.14 -15.04
C GLY A 212 5.22 -0.73 -15.32
N ARG A 213 5.28 -1.63 -16.28
CA ARG A 213 6.53 -2.17 -16.82
C ARG A 213 6.49 -2.22 -18.33
N THR A 214 7.67 -2.13 -18.92
CA THR A 214 7.83 -2.31 -20.36
C THR A 214 7.44 -3.73 -20.76
N PHE A 215 6.53 -3.84 -21.72
CA PHE A 215 6.05 -5.11 -22.27
C PHE A 215 6.76 -5.45 -23.59
N SER A 216 6.91 -4.46 -24.49
CA SER A 216 7.59 -4.66 -25.76
C SER A 216 8.32 -3.42 -26.23
N HIS A 217 9.32 -3.63 -27.08
CA HIS A 217 10.09 -2.60 -27.77
C HIS A 217 9.94 -2.74 -29.27
N ASP A 218 10.32 -1.72 -30.03
CA ASP A 218 10.56 -1.84 -31.46
C ASP A 218 12.03 -2.07 -31.81
N THR A 219 12.32 -2.07 -33.11
CA THR A 219 13.65 -2.29 -33.67
C THR A 219 14.69 -1.28 -33.22
N ASP A 220 14.28 -0.06 -32.84
CA ASP A 220 15.17 1.01 -32.39
C ASP A 220 15.29 1.05 -30.85
N GLY A 221 14.68 0.07 -30.18
CA GLY A 221 14.63 -0.06 -28.74
C GLY A 221 13.68 0.92 -28.06
N ALA A 222 12.79 1.58 -28.81
CA ALA A 222 11.75 2.42 -28.21
C ALA A 222 10.64 1.55 -27.63
N ILE A 223 10.09 1.95 -26.48
CA ILE A 223 8.99 1.24 -25.84
C ILE A 223 7.75 1.36 -26.72
N THR A 224 7.11 0.22 -27.02
CA THR A 224 5.89 0.18 -27.84
C THR A 224 4.65 -0.15 -27.03
N LYS A 225 4.80 -0.96 -25.98
CA LYS A 225 3.71 -1.32 -25.08
C LYS A 225 4.18 -1.32 -23.64
N VAL A 226 3.30 -0.88 -22.77
CA VAL A 226 3.47 -0.90 -21.32
C VAL A 226 2.31 -1.69 -20.73
N ILE A 227 2.61 -2.60 -19.81
CA ILE A 227 1.60 -3.34 -19.05
C ILE A 227 1.77 -2.98 -17.57
N GLY A 228 0.66 -2.88 -16.86
CA GLY A 228 0.70 -2.56 -15.45
C GLY A 228 -0.55 -2.94 -14.71
N PHE A 229 -0.53 -2.59 -13.43
CA PHE A 229 -1.68 -2.71 -12.56
C PHE A 229 -1.85 -1.49 -11.68
N VAL A 230 -3.07 -1.31 -11.19
CA VAL A 230 -3.51 -0.22 -10.32
C VAL A 230 -4.16 -0.82 -9.10
N GLU A 231 -3.60 -0.56 -7.93
CA GLU A 231 -4.06 -1.02 -6.63
C GLU A 231 -4.74 0.13 -5.89
N ASN A 232 -5.87 -0.12 -5.23
CA ASN A 232 -6.48 0.87 -4.33
C ASN A 232 -5.76 0.88 -2.99
N ILE A 233 -5.11 2.00 -2.67
CA ILE A 233 -4.34 2.19 -1.42
C ILE A 233 -5.01 3.17 -0.46
N SER A 234 -6.31 3.47 -0.66
CA SER A 234 -7.04 4.46 0.15
C SER A 234 -7.07 4.08 1.64
N HIS A 235 -7.29 2.81 1.95
CA HIS A 235 -7.24 2.31 3.33
C HIS A 235 -5.84 2.48 3.95
N GLN A 236 -4.78 2.18 3.18
CA GLN A 236 -3.40 2.38 3.63
C GLN A 236 -3.12 3.86 3.91
N LYS A 237 -3.54 4.77 3.02
CA LYS A 237 -3.36 6.22 3.21
C LYS A 237 -4.16 6.75 4.40
N ALA A 238 -5.40 6.30 4.59
CA ALA A 238 -6.21 6.67 5.74
C ALA A 238 -5.58 6.18 7.05
N LEU A 239 -5.05 4.95 7.08
CA LEU A 239 -4.34 4.42 8.23
C LEU A 239 -3.03 5.17 8.48
N GLU A 240 -2.25 5.47 7.45
CA GLU A 240 -1.02 6.26 7.56
C GLU A 240 -1.31 7.65 8.13
N GLU A 241 -2.36 8.32 7.66
CA GLU A 241 -2.79 9.63 8.15
C GLU A 241 -3.31 9.55 9.59
N HIS A 242 -4.09 8.52 9.92
CA HIS A 242 -4.56 8.29 11.28
C HIS A 242 -3.39 8.04 12.24
N LEU A 243 -2.47 7.14 11.90
CA LEU A 243 -1.27 6.87 12.69
C LEU A 243 -0.39 8.11 12.81
N ARG A 244 -0.25 8.90 11.74
CA ARG A 244 0.49 10.17 11.78
C ARG A 244 -0.19 11.19 12.70
N SER A 245 -1.51 11.27 12.67
CA SER A 245 -2.28 12.14 13.56
C SER A 245 -2.12 11.74 15.03
N GLN A 246 -2.20 10.43 15.34
CA GLN A 246 -1.96 9.89 16.69
C GLN A 246 -0.51 10.05 17.14
N ALA A 247 0.45 9.88 16.22
CA ALA A 247 1.87 10.09 16.48
C ALA A 247 2.22 11.57 16.69
N THR A 248 1.35 12.51 16.28
CA THR A 248 1.62 13.95 16.39
C THR A 248 0.81 14.64 17.48
N PHE A 249 -0.46 14.29 17.64
CA PHE A 249 -1.42 14.98 18.49
C PHE A 249 -1.99 14.08 19.60
N ASP A 250 -2.37 14.68 20.72
CA ASP A 250 -3.11 14.03 21.82
C ASP A 250 -4.60 13.97 21.49
N GLU A 251 -5.20 12.78 21.53
CA GLU A 251 -6.59 12.55 21.10
C GLU A 251 -7.63 13.34 21.92
N LEU A 252 -7.36 13.57 23.21
CA LEU A 252 -8.33 14.26 24.07
C LEU A 252 -8.34 15.77 23.83
N THR A 253 -7.17 16.36 23.60
CA THR A 253 -7.01 17.83 23.58
C THR A 253 -6.76 18.41 22.20
N GLY A 254 -6.35 17.59 21.22
CA GLY A 254 -5.90 18.03 19.90
C GLY A 254 -4.57 18.81 19.92
N LEU A 255 -3.93 18.95 21.09
CA LEU A 255 -2.60 19.53 21.24
C LEU A 255 -1.53 18.57 20.75
N LEU A 256 -0.28 19.04 20.57
CA LEU A 256 0.84 18.13 20.31
C LEU A 256 0.97 17.12 21.46
N ASN A 257 1.26 15.87 21.11
CA ASN A 257 1.67 14.88 22.10
C ASN A 257 3.14 15.10 22.52
N ARG A 258 3.61 14.36 23.53
CA ARG A 258 4.97 14.50 24.06
C ARG A 258 6.06 14.31 23.00
N GLY A 259 5.95 13.31 22.12
CA GLY A 259 6.98 13.00 21.13
C GLY A 259 7.13 14.10 20.08
N ALA A 260 6.01 14.57 19.55
CA ALA A 260 6.01 15.69 18.61
C ALA A 260 6.51 16.99 19.26
N ALA A 261 6.08 17.28 20.49
CA ALA A 261 6.51 18.44 21.24
C ALA A 261 8.04 18.50 21.42
N ILE A 262 8.68 17.39 21.78
CA ILE A 262 10.15 17.32 21.94
C ILE A 262 10.85 17.71 20.63
N THR A 263 10.38 17.19 19.50
CA THR A 263 10.96 17.51 18.17
C THR A 263 10.82 18.99 17.85
N HIS A 264 9.64 19.57 18.06
CA HIS A 264 9.38 20.98 17.83
C HIS A 264 10.17 21.89 18.78
N PHE A 265 10.25 21.53 20.06
CA PHE A 265 10.98 22.28 21.08
C PHE A 265 12.48 22.29 20.81
N ALA A 266 13.07 21.14 20.46
CA ALA A 266 14.48 21.04 20.12
C ALA A 266 14.84 21.96 18.95
N LYS A 267 13.96 22.06 17.94
CA LYS A 267 14.13 22.99 16.81
C LYS A 267 14.12 24.45 17.28
N GLN A 268 13.18 24.84 18.15
CA GLN A 268 13.09 26.21 18.66
C GLN A 268 14.25 26.59 19.57
N ILE A 269 14.70 25.68 20.44
CA ILE A 269 15.90 25.90 21.27
C ILE A 269 17.14 26.06 20.37
N GLY A 270 17.28 25.23 19.34
CA GLY A 270 18.37 25.36 18.37
C GLY A 270 18.37 26.70 17.63
N LEU A 271 17.18 27.25 17.31
CA LEU A 271 17.04 28.59 16.74
C LEU A 271 17.41 29.67 17.75
N ALA A 272 16.90 29.58 18.99
CA ALA A 272 17.19 30.53 20.04
C ALA A 272 18.69 30.61 20.38
N LYS A 273 19.36 29.45 20.44
CA LYS A 273 20.82 29.35 20.65
C LYS A 273 21.63 30.04 19.55
N ARG A 274 21.18 29.94 18.28
CA ARG A 274 21.86 30.59 17.14
C ARG A 274 21.60 32.09 17.08
N GLN A 275 20.42 32.54 17.48
CA GLN A 275 19.97 33.92 17.35
C GLN A 275 20.14 34.75 18.64
N TYR A 276 20.56 34.12 19.73
CA TYR A 276 20.68 34.75 21.06
C TYR A 276 19.36 35.40 21.52
N THR A 277 18.24 34.74 21.23
CA THR A 277 16.90 35.22 21.60
C THR A 277 16.42 34.55 22.88
N PRO A 278 15.68 35.26 23.75
CA PRO A 278 15.16 34.67 24.98
C PRO A 278 14.11 33.60 24.66
N LEU A 279 14.06 32.54 25.47
CA LEU A 279 13.09 31.47 25.34
C LEU A 279 12.73 30.96 26.73
N THR A 280 11.43 30.85 27.00
CA THR A 280 10.94 30.36 28.30
C THR A 280 10.07 29.13 28.08
N MET A 281 10.30 28.11 28.90
CA MET A 281 9.45 26.94 29.00
C MET A 281 8.57 27.06 30.24
N ALA A 282 7.29 26.71 30.09
CA ALA A 282 6.32 26.65 31.16
C ALA A 282 5.71 25.26 31.24
N LYS A 283 5.79 24.63 32.41
CA LYS A 283 5.03 23.41 32.71
C LYS A 283 3.78 23.80 33.48
N ILE A 284 2.62 23.39 32.97
CA ILE A 284 1.31 23.74 33.53
C ILE A 284 0.68 22.46 34.09
N ASP A 285 0.51 22.45 35.39
CA ASP A 285 -0.25 21.45 36.12
C ASP A 285 -1.74 21.84 36.13
N LEU A 286 -2.57 21.00 35.51
CA LEU A 286 -4.03 21.17 35.46
C LEU A 286 -4.73 20.71 36.74
N ASP A 287 -4.02 20.00 37.62
CA ASP A 287 -4.57 19.39 38.83
C ASP A 287 -3.74 19.65 40.09
N ALA A 288 -3.38 20.91 40.35
CA ALA A 288 -2.46 21.23 41.45
C ALA A 288 -2.99 20.87 42.86
N ARG A 289 -4.27 20.50 43.01
CA ARG A 289 -4.91 20.07 44.27
C ARG A 289 -5.31 18.59 44.26
N GLY A 290 -5.08 17.86 43.17
CA GLY A 290 -5.47 16.45 43.03
C GLY A 290 -6.99 16.22 42.89
N LEU A 291 -7.75 17.25 42.50
CA LEU A 291 -9.21 17.17 42.36
C LEU A 291 -9.62 16.40 41.10
N LEU A 292 -8.88 16.51 39.98
CA LEU A 292 -9.21 15.81 38.75
C LEU A 292 -9.06 14.29 38.90
N ALA A 293 -8.10 13.83 39.70
CA ALA A 293 -7.87 12.41 39.98
C ALA A 293 -9.09 11.70 40.60
N GLU A 294 -9.85 12.40 41.44
CA GLU A 294 -11.04 11.89 42.14
C GLU A 294 -12.33 11.95 41.30
N MET A 295 -12.30 12.64 40.14
CA MET A 295 -13.47 12.82 39.29
C MET A 295 -13.76 11.61 38.39
N PRO A 296 -15.04 11.36 38.03
CA PRO A 296 -15.40 10.41 36.97
C PRO A 296 -14.69 10.73 35.65
N LEU A 297 -14.35 9.69 34.88
CA LEU A 297 -13.53 9.80 33.67
C LEU A 297 -14.07 10.84 32.66
N GLU A 298 -15.37 10.85 32.38
CA GLU A 298 -15.94 11.82 31.43
C GLU A 298 -15.81 13.27 31.91
N ARG A 299 -16.09 13.53 33.19
CA ARG A 299 -15.95 14.88 33.78
C ARG A 299 -14.50 15.34 33.78
N ARG A 300 -13.59 14.44 34.12
CA ARG A 300 -12.15 14.67 34.08
C ARG A 300 -11.67 15.03 32.68
N ASN A 301 -12.09 14.27 31.68
CA ASN A 301 -11.74 14.49 30.28
C ASN A 301 -12.25 15.85 29.79
N ASN A 302 -13.50 16.21 30.12
CA ASN A 302 -14.06 17.51 29.78
C ASN A 302 -13.31 18.68 30.45
N ALA A 303 -12.90 18.52 31.71
CA ALA A 303 -12.12 19.53 32.43
C ALA A 303 -10.73 19.72 31.81
N ILE A 304 -10.04 18.63 31.45
CA ILE A 304 -8.73 18.67 30.79
C ILE A 304 -8.84 19.33 29.41
N HIS A 305 -9.79 18.90 28.59
CA HIS A 305 -10.02 19.45 27.24
C HIS A 305 -10.33 20.96 27.31
N SER A 306 -11.22 21.37 28.22
CA SER A 306 -11.60 22.78 28.37
C SER A 306 -10.42 23.64 28.86
N SER A 307 -9.60 23.11 29.76
CA SER A 307 -8.39 23.79 30.25
C SER A 307 -7.32 23.91 29.17
N ALA A 308 -7.07 22.85 28.41
CA ALA A 308 -6.16 22.86 27.27
C ALA A 308 -6.57 23.91 26.22
N ARG A 309 -7.86 23.92 25.86
CA ARG A 309 -8.43 24.90 24.93
C ARG A 309 -8.33 26.33 25.47
N TYR A 310 -8.50 26.51 26.78
CA TYR A 310 -8.35 27.81 27.44
C TYR A 310 -6.93 28.36 27.29
N PHE A 311 -5.90 27.56 27.61
CA PHE A 311 -4.50 27.97 27.43
C PHE A 311 -4.15 28.20 25.95
N TYR A 312 -4.62 27.33 25.05
CA TYR A 312 -4.39 27.49 23.61
C TYR A 312 -4.89 28.84 23.06
N LYS A 313 -6.00 29.36 23.58
CA LYS A 313 -6.52 30.68 23.17
C LYS A 313 -5.75 31.88 23.72
N LYS A 314 -4.87 31.69 24.72
CA LYS A 314 -4.11 32.76 25.40
C LYS A 314 -2.72 32.96 24.81
N ILE A 315 -2.24 32.02 24.01
CA ILE A 315 -0.89 32.01 23.45
C ILE A 315 -0.91 32.48 21.98
N ARG A 316 0.27 32.82 21.46
CA ARG A 316 0.48 33.25 20.07
C ARG A 316 0.61 32.04 19.16
N GLU A 317 0.42 32.23 17.86
CA GLU A 317 0.61 31.17 16.86
C GLU A 317 2.04 30.59 16.86
N ALA A 318 3.04 31.41 17.22
CA ALA A 318 4.43 30.98 17.33
C ALA A 318 4.74 30.17 18.61
N ASP A 319 3.85 30.22 19.60
CA ASP A 319 4.02 29.49 20.86
C ASP A 319 3.58 28.03 20.67
N ILE A 320 4.24 27.11 21.36
CA ILE A 320 4.02 25.68 21.15
C ILE A 320 3.51 25.05 22.43
N LEU A 321 2.26 24.59 22.40
CA LEU A 321 1.58 23.96 23.53
C LEU A 321 1.36 22.46 23.26
N ALA A 322 1.72 21.64 24.24
CA ALA A 322 1.63 20.19 24.17
C ALA A 322 1.04 19.61 25.45
N ARG A 323 0.37 18.46 25.33
CA ARG A 323 0.00 17.63 26.48
C ARG A 323 1.03 16.52 26.65
N VAL A 324 1.70 16.51 27.79
CA VAL A 324 2.84 15.61 28.06
C VAL A 324 2.54 14.53 29.08
N ALA A 325 1.45 14.70 29.85
CA ALA A 325 0.91 13.71 30.77
C ALA A 325 -0.61 13.92 30.95
N GLN A 326 -1.25 13.09 31.78
CA GLN A 326 -2.71 13.10 31.97
C GLN A 326 -3.24 14.49 32.34
N ASP A 327 -2.58 15.19 33.25
CA ASP A 327 -2.94 16.49 33.82
C ASP A 327 -1.85 17.55 33.59
N LYS A 328 -0.82 17.28 32.78
CA LYS A 328 0.30 18.23 32.56
C LYS A 328 0.36 18.69 31.11
N LEU A 329 0.39 20.01 30.93
CA LEU A 329 0.75 20.66 29.67
C LEU A 329 2.20 21.17 29.74
N LEU A 330 2.84 21.24 28.58
CA LEU A 330 4.15 21.83 28.41
C LEU A 330 4.04 22.89 27.31
N LEU A 331 4.45 24.10 27.62
CA LEU A 331 4.35 25.27 26.77
C LEU A 331 5.76 25.83 26.54
N LEU A 332 6.10 26.04 25.28
CA LEU A 332 7.31 26.74 24.88
C LEU A 332 6.94 28.11 24.31
N LEU A 333 7.61 29.14 24.81
CA LEU A 333 7.43 30.54 24.41
C LEU A 333 8.72 31.04 23.75
N PRO A 334 8.87 30.88 22.42
CA PRO A 334 10.00 31.44 21.70
C PRO A 334 10.02 32.97 21.79
N ASN A 335 11.21 33.57 21.72
CA ASN A 335 11.42 35.03 21.75
C ASN A 335 10.73 35.72 22.95
N THR A 336 10.64 35.01 24.08
CA THR A 336 9.90 35.48 25.26
C THR A 336 10.79 35.36 26.49
N SER A 337 10.97 36.48 27.19
CA SER A 337 11.73 36.55 28.44
C SER A 337 10.93 35.94 29.60
N LEU A 338 11.63 35.51 30.66
CA LEU A 338 10.98 35.01 31.87
C LEU A 338 9.92 35.98 32.43
N LYS A 339 10.23 37.29 32.42
CA LYS A 339 9.32 38.35 32.91
C LYS A 339 8.06 38.46 32.06
N ASP A 340 8.16 38.32 30.74
CA ASP A 340 7.01 38.40 29.84
C ASP A 340 6.18 37.12 29.86
N ALA A 341 6.84 35.96 29.95
CA ALA A 341 6.18 34.67 30.17
C ALA A 341 5.39 34.66 31.48
N GLN A 342 5.99 35.16 32.56
CA GLN A 342 5.33 35.31 33.85
C GLN A 342 4.08 36.19 33.72
N LYS A 343 4.18 37.39 33.13
CA LYS A 343 3.02 38.27 32.94
C LYS A 343 1.90 37.63 32.12
N LEU A 344 2.26 36.91 31.04
CA LEU A 344 1.30 36.21 30.19
C LEU A 344 0.53 35.15 31.00
N LEU A 345 1.26 34.36 31.79
CA LEU A 345 0.69 33.26 32.56
C LEU A 345 -0.05 33.73 33.81
N GLU A 346 0.40 34.80 34.47
CA GLU A 346 -0.34 35.46 35.56
C GLU A 346 -1.71 35.93 35.08
N LYS A 347 -1.79 36.47 33.86
CA LYS A 347 -3.04 36.85 33.23
C LYS A 347 -3.89 35.62 32.89
N ALA A 348 -3.28 34.53 32.44
CA ALA A 348 -3.98 33.28 32.19
C ALA A 348 -4.52 32.62 33.47
N LEU A 349 -3.87 32.80 34.62
CA LEU A 349 -4.35 32.28 35.91
C LEU A 349 -5.45 33.12 36.56
N LYS A 350 -5.80 34.28 35.99
CA LYS A 350 -6.89 35.15 36.45
C LYS A 350 -7.99 35.21 35.38
N PRO A 351 -8.74 34.11 35.15
CA PRO A 351 -9.79 34.07 34.14
C PRO A 351 -10.91 35.05 34.48
N SER A 352 -11.48 35.68 33.46
CA SER A 352 -12.71 36.48 33.56
C SER A 352 -13.92 35.62 33.95
N GLU A 353 -15.02 36.24 34.36
CA GLU A 353 -16.24 35.50 34.75
C GLU A 353 -16.77 34.59 33.63
N GLU A 354 -16.66 35.00 32.37
CA GLU A 354 -17.06 34.17 31.23
C GLU A 354 -16.13 32.97 31.04
N GLU A 355 -14.82 33.18 31.19
CA GLU A 355 -13.82 32.12 31.10
C GLU A 355 -13.92 31.14 32.26
N GLN A 356 -14.27 31.63 33.46
CA GLN A 356 -14.57 30.78 34.61
C GLN A 356 -15.76 29.88 34.33
N LYS A 357 -16.81 30.34 33.63
CA LYS A 357 -17.93 29.48 33.22
C LYS A 357 -17.48 28.38 32.26
N VAL A 358 -16.61 28.70 31.30
CA VAL A 358 -16.03 27.71 30.36
C VAL A 358 -15.19 26.67 31.11
N LEU A 359 -14.39 27.11 32.07
CA LEU A 359 -13.58 26.23 32.93
C LEU A 359 -14.43 25.44 33.94
N ALA A 360 -15.62 25.95 34.29
CA ALA A 360 -16.55 25.33 35.24
C ALA A 360 -17.45 24.25 34.64
N TYR A 361 -17.40 23.99 33.33
CA TYR A 361 -18.23 22.99 32.62
C TYR A 361 -18.04 21.52 33.10
N GLY A 362 -17.29 21.28 34.19
CA GLY A 362 -17.09 19.98 34.82
C GLY A 362 -17.47 19.88 36.31
N ASP A 363 -18.27 20.80 36.88
CA ASP A 363 -18.53 20.91 38.33
C ASP A 363 -17.26 21.07 39.19
N ALA A 364 -16.15 21.48 38.55
CA ALA A 364 -14.89 21.74 39.22
C ALA A 364 -15.00 23.07 39.97
N HIS A 365 -14.83 23.02 41.28
CA HIS A 365 -14.45 24.19 42.06
C HIS A 365 -13.27 24.88 41.36
N GLN A 366 -13.35 26.21 41.20
CA GLN A 366 -12.34 27.13 40.67
C GLN A 366 -11.06 26.44 40.14
N ALA A 367 -10.91 26.39 38.81
CA ALA A 367 -9.75 25.82 38.13
C ALA A 367 -8.44 26.12 38.89
N ASN A 368 -7.76 25.06 39.32
CA ASN A 368 -6.62 25.14 40.22
C ASN A 368 -5.37 24.69 39.50
N PHE A 369 -4.74 25.64 38.82
CA PHE A 369 -3.53 25.44 38.05
C PHE A 369 -2.29 25.76 38.88
N CYS A 370 -1.20 25.06 38.62
CA CYS A 370 0.13 25.46 39.07
C CYS A 370 1.07 25.50 37.86
N VAL A 371 1.84 26.57 37.71
CA VAL A 371 2.75 26.77 36.58
C VAL A 371 4.17 26.85 37.11
N GLY A 372 5.07 26.04 36.56
CA GLY A 372 6.50 26.14 36.80
C GLY A 372 7.20 26.71 35.57
N LEU A 373 8.04 27.72 35.77
CA LEU A 373 8.80 28.39 34.69
C LEU A 373 10.29 28.02 34.75
N ALA A 374 10.87 27.81 33.58
CA ALA A 374 12.30 27.64 33.35
C ALA A 374 12.73 28.44 32.11
N THR A 375 13.84 29.17 32.18
CA THR A 375 14.36 30.01 31.09
C THR A 375 15.60 29.38 30.44
N PHE A 376 15.71 29.53 29.12
CA PHE A 376 16.93 29.19 28.38
C PHE A 376 17.84 30.43 28.28
N PRO A 377 19.17 30.27 28.49
CA PRO A 377 19.87 29.04 28.84
C PRO A 377 20.03 28.80 30.36
N GLU A 378 19.55 29.71 31.22
CA GLU A 378 19.93 29.74 32.64
C GLU A 378 19.46 28.51 33.44
N ASP A 379 18.28 27.98 33.12
CA ASP A 379 17.69 26.82 33.79
C ASP A 379 17.83 25.51 32.98
N GLY A 380 18.54 25.56 31.85
CA GLY A 380 18.78 24.40 30.99
C GLY A 380 19.08 24.78 29.53
N GLU A 381 19.89 23.97 28.86
CA GLU A 381 20.24 24.12 27.43
C GLU A 381 19.53 23.12 26.52
N THR A 382 18.94 22.07 27.09
CA THR A 382 18.19 21.03 26.37
C THR A 382 16.71 21.03 26.74
N VAL A 383 15.89 20.37 25.91
CA VAL A 383 14.45 20.20 26.19
C VAL A 383 14.23 19.50 27.54
N ASP A 384 15.01 18.45 27.82
CA ASP A 384 14.84 17.65 29.03
C ASP A 384 15.25 18.42 30.29
N GLU A 385 16.37 19.16 30.26
CA GLU A 385 16.81 20.02 31.37
C GLU A 385 15.77 21.09 31.68
N LEU A 386 15.31 21.84 30.68
CA LEU A 386 14.28 22.86 30.86
C LEU A 386 12.96 22.27 31.38
N ALA A 387 12.55 21.11 30.87
CA ALA A 387 11.34 20.44 31.33
C ALA A 387 11.46 19.94 32.77
N GLN A 388 12.66 19.51 33.19
CA GLN A 388 12.96 19.09 34.56
C GLN A 388 12.95 20.29 35.52
N SER A 389 13.60 21.39 35.16
CA SER A 389 13.61 22.65 35.93
C SER A 389 12.19 23.21 36.09
N ALA A 390 11.42 23.27 34.99
CA ALA A 390 10.03 23.70 35.03
C ALA A 390 9.16 22.76 35.89
N ASN A 391 9.43 21.45 35.89
CA ASN A 391 8.73 20.51 36.77
C ASN A 391 9.05 20.72 38.25
N ALA A 392 10.33 20.92 38.58
CA ALA A 392 10.74 21.19 39.96
C ALA A 392 10.09 22.48 40.48
N ALA A 393 9.98 23.51 39.64
CA ALA A 393 9.23 24.73 39.95
C ALA A 393 7.74 24.42 40.25
N VAL A 394 7.06 23.61 39.41
CA VAL A 394 5.67 23.18 39.68
C VAL A 394 5.56 22.51 41.05
N GLU A 395 6.45 21.57 41.38
CA GLU A 395 6.41 20.84 42.66
C GLU A 395 6.56 21.79 43.86
N GLN A 396 7.47 22.76 43.77
CA GLN A 396 7.64 23.79 44.78
C GLN A 396 6.41 24.71 44.89
N GLY A 397 5.84 25.11 43.76
CA GLY A 397 4.62 25.93 43.72
C GLY A 397 3.44 25.20 44.37
N ARG A 398 3.27 23.92 44.06
CA ARG A 398 2.23 23.05 44.62
C ARG A 398 2.38 22.91 46.14
N ALA A 399 3.58 22.65 46.63
CA ALA A 399 3.86 22.52 48.06
C ALA A 399 3.54 23.81 48.85
N ASN A 400 3.75 24.97 48.23
CA ASN A 400 3.56 26.28 48.86
C ASN A 400 2.19 26.92 48.57
N GLY A 401 1.32 26.26 47.80
CA GLY A 401 0.02 26.80 47.38
C GLY A 401 0.11 28.00 46.44
N ILE A 402 1.19 28.11 45.67
CA ILE A 402 1.47 29.21 44.75
C ILE A 402 1.08 28.80 43.31
N GLY A 403 0.29 29.64 42.65
CA GLY A 403 -0.18 29.38 41.27
C GLY A 403 0.91 29.46 40.20
N ILE A 404 1.95 30.28 40.39
CA ILE A 404 3.15 30.33 39.54
C ILE A 404 4.39 30.25 40.41
N SER A 405 5.27 29.31 40.11
CA SER A 405 6.57 29.18 40.70
C SER A 405 7.64 29.31 39.61
N ILE A 406 8.75 29.93 39.97
CA ILE A 406 9.94 30.05 39.12
C ILE A 406 10.98 29.12 39.74
N PHE A 407 11.76 28.42 38.92
CA PHE A 407 12.71 27.41 39.41
C PHE A 407 13.83 27.96 40.31
N HIS A 408 14.16 29.25 40.20
CA HIS A 408 15.33 29.87 40.84
C HIS A 408 15.39 29.78 42.37
#